data_AF-A0A2V8BII7-F1
#
_entry.id   AF-A0A2V8BII7-F1
#
_cell.length_a   1.000
_cell.length_b   1.000
_cell.length_c   1.000
_cell.angle_alpha   90.00
_cell.angle_beta   90.00
_cell.angle_gamma   90.00
#
_symmetry.space_group_name_H-M   'P 1'
#
loop_
_entity.id
_entity.type
_entity.pdbx_description
1 polymer ?
#
loop_
_entity_poly.entity_id
_entity_poly.type
_entity_poly.pdbx_seq_one_letter_code
_entity_poly.pdbx_strand_id
1 'polypeptide(L)'
;MDVATVTTSDVAREYRRHRRSVFVGIFAGYAAYYLVRNNLALAIPDILAEHPEYSKADLGWALSGLSIAYGISKFLMGSVSDRSNPKYFLPVGLLLSCAIIFASGI
;
A
#
# COMPACT_ATOMS: atom_id res chain seq x y z
N MET A 1 -41.41 -5.91 2.84
CA MET A 1 -40.55 -4.95 2.12
C MET A 1 -40.64 -3.65 2.91
N ASP A 2 -39.93 -3.57 4.04
CA ASP A 2 -39.91 -2.36 4.87
C ASP A 2 -38.83 -1.43 4.34
N VAL A 3 -39.23 -0.56 3.42
CA VAL A 3 -38.44 0.62 3.04
C VAL A 3 -38.56 1.59 4.22
N ALA A 4 -37.80 1.33 5.28
CA ALA A 4 -37.62 2.27 6.38
C ALA A 4 -37.15 3.58 5.76
N THR A 5 -37.96 4.61 5.89
CA THR A 5 -37.67 5.99 5.46
C THR A 5 -36.50 6.49 6.29
N VAL A 6 -35.27 6.22 5.83
CA VAL A 6 -34.06 6.69 6.49
C VAL A 6 -34.15 8.21 6.55
N THR A 7 -34.28 8.76 7.76
CA THR A 7 -34.39 10.21 7.92
C THR A 7 -33.12 10.85 7.34
N THR A 8 -33.26 11.92 6.57
CA THR A 8 -32.14 12.57 5.85
C THR A 8 -31.02 13.03 6.81
N SER A 9 -31.37 13.30 8.07
CA SER A 9 -30.45 13.60 9.18
C SER A 9 -29.61 12.40 9.61
N ASP A 10 -30.18 11.20 9.65
CA ASP A 10 -29.47 9.96 9.97
C ASP A 10 -28.52 9.55 8.84
N VAL A 11 -28.95 9.72 7.58
CA VAL A 11 -28.07 9.51 6.40
C VAL A 11 -26.87 10.45 6.46
N ALA A 12 -27.06 11.74 6.73
CA ALA A 12 -25.96 12.71 6.78
C ALA A 12 -24.97 12.44 7.93
N ARG A 13 -25.45 11.93 9.06
CA ARG A 13 -24.61 11.55 10.21
C ARG A 13 -23.77 10.31 9.90
N GLU A 14 -24.40 9.24 9.42
CA GLU A 14 -23.71 8.01 9.05
C GLU A 14 -22.75 8.22 7.88
N TYR A 15 -23.12 9.04 6.89
CA TYR A 15 -22.24 9.41 5.78
C TYR A 15 -20.97 10.13 6.27
N ARG A 16 -21.10 11.12 7.18
CA ARG A 16 -19.93 11.81 7.76
C ARG A 16 -19.03 10.90 8.58
N ARG A 17 -19.59 9.88 9.23
CA ARG A 17 -18.84 8.88 9.99
C ARG A 17 -18.07 7.96 9.05
N HIS A 18 -18.74 7.39 8.07
CA HIS A 18 -18.13 6.52 7.06
C HIS A 18 -17.07 7.26 6.23
N ARG A 19 -17.32 8.53 5.85
CA ARG A 19 -16.33 9.36 5.14
C ARG A 19 -15.05 9.54 5.92
N ARG A 20 -15.14 9.75 7.24
CA ARG A 20 -13.95 9.86 8.11
C ARG A 20 -13.21 8.53 8.23
N SER A 21 -13.92 7.41 8.42
CA SER A 21 -13.27 6.09 8.45
C SER A 21 -12.57 5.74 7.12
N VAL A 22 -13.21 6.02 5.98
CA VAL A 22 -12.59 5.80 4.66
C VAL A 22 -11.39 6.72 4.46
N PHE A 23 -11.49 8.00 4.84
CA PHE A 23 -10.37 8.93 4.74
C PHE A 23 -9.17 8.47 5.58
N VAL A 24 -9.39 8.11 6.84
CA VAL A 24 -8.33 7.61 7.72
C VAL A 24 -7.75 6.30 7.18
N GLY A 25 -8.58 5.39 6.65
CA GLY A 25 -8.12 4.14 6.05
C GLY A 25 -7.23 4.35 4.82
N ILE A 26 -7.64 5.23 3.90
CA ILE A 26 -6.83 5.56 2.71
C ILE A 26 -5.55 6.28 3.13
N PHE A 27 -5.65 7.24 4.05
CA PHE A 27 -4.50 8.00 4.54
C PHE A 27 -3.45 7.11 5.21
N ALA A 28 -3.88 6.27 6.16
CA ALA A 28 -3.01 5.33 6.85
C ALA A 28 -2.45 4.27 5.89
N GLY A 29 -3.27 3.75 4.97
CA GLY A 29 -2.82 2.79 3.95
C GLY A 29 -1.77 3.39 3.02
N TYR A 30 -1.95 4.65 2.60
CA TYR A 30 -0.96 5.36 1.77
C TYR A 30 0.34 5.63 2.54
N ALA A 31 0.25 6.01 3.80
CA ALA A 31 1.41 6.20 4.67
C ALA A 31 2.20 4.89 4.86
N ALA A 32 1.51 3.77 5.10
CA ALA A 32 2.13 2.45 5.19
C ALA A 32 2.80 2.03 3.88
N TYR A 33 2.20 2.36 2.73
CA TYR A 33 2.81 2.12 1.42
C TYR A 33 4.12 2.90 1.22
N TYR A 34 4.18 4.13 1.75
CA TYR A 34 5.43 4.92 1.75
C TYR A 34 6.50 4.33 2.66
N LEU A 35 6.11 3.78 3.82
CA LEU A 35 7.03 3.06 4.71
C LEU A 35 7.66 1.85 3.99
N VAL A 36 6.86 1.02 3.33
CA VAL A 36 7.35 -0.12 2.53
C VAL A 36 8.30 0.33 1.41
N ARG A 37 7.95 1.41 0.70
CA ARG A 37 8.77 1.92 -0.41
C ARG A 37 10.12 2.46 0.04
N ASN A 38 10.16 3.13 1.20
CA ASN A 38 11.40 3.74 1.72
C ASN A 38 12.22 2.79 2.60
N ASN A 39 11.66 1.65 3.03
CA ASN A 39 12.35 0.67 3.87
C ASN A 39 13.66 0.19 3.23
N LEU A 40 13.63 -0.19 1.94
CA LEU A 40 14.85 -0.64 1.24
C LEU A 40 15.90 0.48 1.14
N ALA A 41 15.48 1.72 0.90
CA ALA A 41 16.38 2.87 0.82
C ALA A 41 17.03 3.20 2.17
N LEU A 42 16.31 2.98 3.27
CA LEU A 42 16.81 3.12 4.64
C LEU A 42 17.75 1.97 5.03
N ALA A 43 17.52 0.76 4.51
CA ALA A 43 18.33 -0.42 4.80
C ALA A 43 19.67 -0.47 4.02
N ILE A 44 19.78 0.22 2.88
CA ILE A 44 21.02 0.29 2.08
C ILE A 44 22.29 0.61 2.89
N PRO A 45 22.35 1.65 3.74
CA PRO A 45 23.54 1.94 4.53
C PRO A 45 23.89 0.82 5.52
N ASP A 46 22.90 0.18 6.14
CA ASP A 46 23.12 -0.91 7.09
C ASP A 46 23.58 -2.19 6.37
N ILE A 47 22.98 -2.51 5.22
CA ILE A 47 23.40 -3.63 4.36
C ILE A 47 24.85 -3.47 3.88
N LEU A 48 25.25 -2.25 3.51
CA LEU A 48 26.64 -1.98 3.11
C LEU A 48 27.63 -2.05 4.28
N ALA A 49 27.15 -1.87 5.52
CA ALA A 49 27.97 -1.99 6.72
C ALA A 49 28.17 -3.45 7.14
N GLU A 50 27.13 -4.29 7.04
CA GLU A 50 27.21 -5.73 7.33
C GLU A 50 27.82 -6.56 6.19
N HIS A 51 27.58 -6.17 4.94
CA HIS A 51 28.03 -6.88 3.74
C HIS A 51 28.85 -5.96 2.82
N PRO A 52 30.14 -5.73 3.13
CA PRO A 52 31.03 -4.87 2.33
C PRO A 52 31.33 -5.41 0.93
N GLU A 53 30.96 -6.66 0.63
CA GLU A 53 31.05 -7.27 -0.70
C GLU A 53 30.01 -6.74 -1.70
N TYR A 54 28.91 -6.12 -1.24
CA TYR A 54 27.94 -5.50 -2.13
C TYR A 54 28.33 -4.07 -2.49
N SER A 55 28.25 -3.74 -3.78
CA SER A 55 28.48 -2.37 -4.25
C SER A 55 27.18 -1.57 -4.21
N LYS A 56 27.30 -0.25 -4.02
CA LYS A 56 26.17 0.70 -4.20
C LYS A 56 25.50 0.55 -5.58
N ALA A 57 26.25 0.09 -6.58
CA ALA A 57 25.73 -0.18 -7.92
C ALA A 57 24.72 -1.34 -7.94
N ASP A 58 24.96 -2.42 -7.20
CA ASP A 58 24.09 -3.60 -7.19
C ASP A 58 22.78 -3.33 -6.45
N LEU A 59 22.85 -2.57 -5.35
CA LEU A 59 21.65 -2.08 -4.63
C LEU A 59 20.87 -1.07 -5.49
N GLY A 60 21.55 -0.29 -6.32
CA GLY A 60 20.92 0.58 -7.32
C GLY A 60 20.15 -0.19 -8.40
N TRP A 61 20.67 -1.34 -8.85
CA TRP A 61 19.95 -2.24 -9.77
C TRP A 61 18.70 -2.83 -9.12
N ALA A 62 18.76 -3.24 -7.84
CA ALA A 62 17.59 -3.71 -7.09
C ALA A 62 16.50 -2.63 -6.97
N LEU A 63 16.85 -1.39 -6.61
CA LEU A 63 15.92 -0.25 -6.57
C LEU A 63 15.30 0.06 -7.94
N SER A 64 16.07 -0.11 -9.01
CA SER A 64 15.61 0.10 -10.38
C SER A 64 14.63 -1.00 -10.80
N GLY A 65 14.91 -2.25 -10.45
CA GLY A 65 13.98 -3.37 -10.61
C GLY A 65 12.66 -3.14 -9.88
N LEU A 66 12.69 -2.62 -8.65
CA LEU A 66 11.49 -2.26 -7.90
C LEU A 66 10.67 -1.17 -8.60
N SER A 67 11.34 -0.18 -9.21
CA SER A 67 10.69 0.90 -9.97
C SER A 67 10.04 0.40 -11.26
N ILE A 68 10.71 -0.51 -11.98
CA ILE A 68 10.17 -1.16 -13.18
C ILE A 68 8.99 -2.05 -12.82
N ALA A 69 9.11 -2.88 -11.79
CA ALA A 69 8.03 -3.71 -11.28
C ALA A 69 6.83 -2.83 -10.86
N TYR A 70 7.06 -1.72 -10.16
CA TYR A 70 6.00 -0.77 -9.80
C TYR A 70 5.31 -0.16 -11.04
N GLY A 71 6.08 0.19 -12.07
CA GLY A 71 5.54 0.70 -13.33
C GLY A 71 4.64 -0.32 -14.05
N ILE A 72 5.11 -1.56 -14.17
CA ILE A 72 4.36 -2.67 -14.77
C ILE A 72 3.11 -2.99 -13.92
N SER A 73 3.27 -3.07 -12.60
CA SER A 73 2.16 -3.27 -11.66
C SER A 73 1.12 -2.18 -11.81
N LYS A 74 1.47 -0.89 -11.85
CA LYS A 74 0.47 0.18 -12.04
C LYS A 74 -0.31 0.05 -13.35
N PHE A 75 0.33 -0.42 -14.41
CA PHE A 75 -0.31 -0.61 -15.71
C PHE A 75 -1.32 -1.78 -15.69
N LEU A 76 -0.95 -2.90 -15.07
CA LEU A 76 -1.81 -4.08 -14.92
C LEU A 76 -2.91 -3.88 -13.87
N MET A 77 -2.55 -3.26 -12.74
CA MET A 77 -3.44 -3.03 -11.61
C MET A 77 -4.50 -1.98 -11.92
N GLY A 78 -4.28 -1.10 -12.91
CA GLY A 78 -5.29 -0.16 -13.39
C GLY A 78 -6.50 -0.88 -14.02
N SER A 79 -6.29 -1.90 -14.84
CA SER A 79 -7.39 -2.67 -15.45
C SER A 79 -8.03 -3.66 -14.47
N VAL A 80 -7.23 -4.23 -13.54
CA VAL A 80 -7.71 -5.12 -12.49
C VAL A 80 -8.48 -4.36 -11.40
N SER A 81 -8.05 -3.14 -11.04
CA SER A 81 -8.72 -2.30 -10.05
C SER A 81 -10.08 -1.81 -10.52
N ASP A 82 -10.28 -1.63 -11.83
CA ASP A 82 -11.57 -1.19 -12.39
C ASP A 82 -12.65 -2.28 -12.27
N ARG A 83 -12.24 -3.56 -12.17
CA ARG A 83 -13.14 -4.70 -11.90
C ARG A 83 -13.15 -5.16 -10.44
N SER A 84 -12.25 -4.64 -9.60
CA SER A 84 -12.07 -5.11 -8.22
C SER A 84 -12.75 -4.19 -7.22
N ASN A 85 -13.45 -4.79 -6.26
CA ASN A 85 -14.16 -4.03 -5.23
C ASN A 85 -13.14 -3.31 -4.31
N PRO A 86 -13.10 -1.96 -4.25
CA PRO A 86 -12.05 -1.20 -3.54
C PRO A 86 -11.93 -1.55 -2.05
N LYS A 87 -13.02 -2.07 -1.47
CA LYS A 87 -13.14 -2.47 -0.08
C LYS A 87 -12.22 -3.63 0.31
N TYR A 88 -11.86 -4.50 -0.64
CA TYR A 88 -10.98 -5.66 -0.41
C TYR A 88 -9.58 -5.46 -1.00
N PHE A 89 -9.46 -4.62 -2.04
CA PHE A 89 -8.19 -4.42 -2.74
C PHE A 89 -7.10 -3.78 -1.88
N LEU A 90 -7.49 -2.75 -1.11
CA LEU A 90 -6.59 -2.00 -0.24
C LEU A 90 -6.04 -2.84 0.93
N PRO A 91 -6.86 -3.53 1.74
CA PRO A 91 -6.35 -4.34 2.85
C PRO A 91 -5.58 -5.59 2.40
N VAL A 92 -5.98 -6.25 1.30
CA VAL A 92 -5.26 -7.42 0.78
C VAL A 92 -3.89 -7.02 0.25
N GLY A 93 -3.80 -5.93 -0.52
CA GLY A 93 -2.52 -5.41 -1.00
C GLY A 93 -1.57 -5.05 0.15
N LEU A 94 -2.11 -4.45 1.22
CA LEU A 94 -1.34 -4.09 2.40
C LEU A 94 -0.84 -5.32 3.19
N LEU A 95 -1.70 -6.32 3.39
CA LEU A 95 -1.31 -7.58 4.04
C LEU A 95 -0.23 -8.31 3.26
N LEU A 96 -0.33 -8.32 1.93
CA LEU A 96 0.68 -8.96 1.07
C LEU A 96 2.02 -8.22 1.16
N SER A 97 2.02 -6.89 1.15
CA SER A 97 3.24 -6.09 1.34
C SER A 97 3.87 -6.31 2.71
N CYS A 98 3.08 -6.38 3.79
CA CYS A 98 3.60 -6.72 5.12
C CYS A 98 4.20 -8.13 5.16
N ALA A 99 3.56 -9.11 4.52
CA ALA A 99 4.07 -10.48 4.47
C ALA A 99 5.41 -10.56 3.73
N ILE A 100 5.58 -9.79 2.65
CA ILE A 100 6.84 -9.73 1.91
C ILE A 100 7.96 -9.12 2.76
N ILE A 101 7.70 -7.98 3.43
CA ILE A 101 8.70 -7.37 4.33
C ILE A 101 9.10 -8.33 5.44
N PHE A 102 8.12 -8.97 6.08
CA PHE A 102 8.38 -9.94 7.14
C PHE A 102 9.20 -11.15 6.66
N ALA A 103 8.93 -11.64 5.45
CA ALA A 103 9.70 -12.72 4.84
C ALA A 103 11.10 -12.29 4.40
N SER A 104 11.28 -11.01 4.06
CA SER A 104 12.59 -10.44 3.71
C SER A 104 13.50 -10.20 4.92
N GLY A 105 12.97 -10.31 6.15
CA GLY A 105 13.79 -10.25 7.38
C GLY A 105 14.36 -8.87 7.71
N ILE A 106 13.76 -7.80 7.15
CA ILE A 106 14.05 -6.39 7.48
C ILE A 106 13.04 -5.88 8.50
#